data_AF-R6NDC3-F1
#
_entry.id   AF-R6NDC3-F1
#
_cell.length_a   1.000
_cell.length_b   1.000
_cell.length_c   1.000
_cell.angle_alpha   90.00
_cell.angle_beta   90.00
_cell.angle_gamma   90.00
#
_symmetry.space_group_name_H-M   'P 1'
#
loop_
_entity.id
_entity.type
_entity.pdbx_description
1 polymer ?
#
loop_
_entity_poly.entity_id
_entity_poly.type
_entity_poly.pdbx_seq_one_letter_code
_entity_poly.pdbx_strand_id
1 'polypeptide(L)'
;MVEFRQPREEGIDIDEYEELFKAVSHLPGGEYKERIADVMFDIVSRTPLKKDYEFDEPSELDEIKLCRGTVHERRSVDKSRLRDKIAGAWYGRICGCFLGKPVEGVRNPELGILLRETGNYPMHRYIKRSELSDELLGRVGSWLGKNMYADISECAPADDDTNYTVLYQELIEKYGRDFTSKNVADIWLDRQPKNAYCTAERTGEGDIGL
;
A
#
# COMPACT_ATOMS: atom_id res chain seq x y z
N MET A 1 -15.51 12.72 4.90
CA MET A 1 -15.93 12.67 3.48
C MET A 1 -15.26 11.58 2.67
N VAL A 2 -14.10 11.04 3.05
CA VAL A 2 -13.50 9.87 2.36
C VAL A 2 -14.49 8.69 2.34
N GLU A 3 -15.10 8.37 3.48
CA GLU A 3 -16.13 7.33 3.63
C GLU A 3 -17.35 7.46 2.70
N PHE A 4 -17.62 8.64 2.17
CA PHE A 4 -18.67 8.85 1.16
C PHE A 4 -18.11 8.76 -0.26
N ARG A 5 -16.93 9.35 -0.47
CA ARG A 5 -16.28 9.44 -1.77
C ARG A 5 -15.87 8.07 -2.29
N GLN A 6 -15.24 7.25 -1.45
CA GLN A 6 -14.69 5.97 -1.86
C GLN A 6 -15.78 5.02 -2.39
N PRO A 7 -16.86 4.70 -1.64
CA PRO A 7 -17.94 3.86 -2.17
C PRO A 7 -18.56 4.39 -3.46
N ARG A 8 -18.69 5.72 -3.56
CA ARG A 8 -19.23 6.37 -4.75
C ARG A 8 -18.31 6.23 -5.97
N GLU A 9 -16.99 6.30 -5.78
CA GLU A 9 -15.99 6.06 -6.82
C GLU A 9 -15.92 4.57 -7.22
N GLU A 10 -16.15 3.67 -6.25
CA GLU A 10 -16.35 2.22 -6.43
C GLU A 10 -17.73 1.87 -7.02
N GLY A 11 -18.52 2.87 -7.43
CA GLY A 11 -19.77 2.66 -8.17
C GLY A 11 -20.99 2.37 -7.31
N ILE A 12 -20.91 2.46 -5.99
CA ILE A 12 -22.04 2.23 -5.07
C ILE A 12 -22.99 3.45 -5.10
N ASP A 13 -24.29 3.20 -5.31
CA ASP A 13 -25.31 4.25 -5.46
C ASP A 13 -25.80 4.84 -4.12
N ILE A 14 -24.93 5.59 -3.45
CA ILE A 14 -25.23 6.20 -2.14
C ILE A 14 -25.44 7.72 -2.18
N ASP A 15 -25.67 8.31 -3.36
CA ASP A 15 -25.76 9.77 -3.53
C ASP A 15 -26.86 10.38 -2.64
N GLU A 16 -27.95 9.66 -2.38
CA GLU A 16 -29.04 10.12 -1.48
C GLU A 16 -28.61 10.29 -0.01
N TYR A 17 -27.53 9.62 0.41
CA TYR A 17 -27.03 9.66 1.78
C TYR A 17 -25.96 10.74 2.01
N GLU A 18 -25.61 11.57 1.01
CA GLU A 18 -24.52 12.55 1.12
C GLU A 18 -24.65 13.46 2.35
N GLU A 19 -25.85 13.97 2.62
CA GLU A 19 -26.09 14.86 3.76
C GLU A 19 -25.99 14.13 5.10
N LEU A 20 -26.36 12.84 5.15
CA LEU A 20 -26.15 12.00 6.34
C LEU A 20 -24.66 11.83 6.62
N PHE A 21 -23.86 11.47 5.60
CA PHE A 21 -22.40 11.35 5.72
C PHE A 21 -21.75 12.65 6.18
N LYS A 22 -22.19 13.79 5.63
CA LYS A 22 -21.74 15.12 6.08
C LYS A 22 -22.08 15.35 7.54
N ALA A 23 -23.33 15.16 7.95
CA ALA A 23 -23.75 15.40 9.33
C ALA A 23 -22.96 14.56 10.34
N VAL A 24 -22.81 13.26 10.07
CA VAL A 24 -22.10 12.33 10.95
C VAL A 24 -20.60 12.62 11.03
N SER A 25 -20.00 13.09 9.92
CA SER A 25 -18.58 13.45 9.91
C SER A 25 -18.23 14.57 10.90
N HIS A 26 -19.19 15.45 11.23
CA HIS A 26 -19.01 16.54 12.18
C HIS A 26 -19.27 16.14 13.65
N LEU A 27 -19.81 14.94 13.91
CA LEU A 27 -20.01 14.46 15.28
C LEU A 27 -18.66 14.17 15.96
N PRO A 28 -18.53 14.46 17.28
CA PRO A 28 -17.38 13.98 18.04
C PRO A 28 -17.36 12.45 18.08
N GLY A 29 -16.17 11.87 18.24
CA GLY A 29 -16.03 10.43 18.46
C GLY A 29 -16.75 9.97 19.73
N GLY A 30 -17.28 8.75 19.71
CA GLY A 30 -17.98 8.12 20.84
C GLY A 30 -19.07 7.15 20.38
N GLU A 31 -19.66 6.46 21.34
CA GLU A 31 -20.62 5.36 21.12
C GLU A 31 -21.74 5.69 20.13
N TYR A 32 -22.31 6.90 20.21
CA TYR A 32 -23.38 7.30 19.28
C TYR A 32 -22.89 7.44 17.84
N LYS A 33 -21.67 7.95 17.63
CA LYS A 33 -21.09 8.06 16.29
C LYS A 33 -20.76 6.68 15.73
N GLU A 34 -20.24 5.78 16.56
CA GLU A 34 -19.95 4.39 16.19
C GLU A 34 -21.21 3.67 15.76
N ARG A 35 -22.28 3.74 16.55
CA ARG A 35 -23.57 3.12 16.19
C ARG A 35 -24.17 3.66 14.89
N ILE A 36 -24.01 4.96 14.62
CA ILE A 36 -24.46 5.54 13.35
C ILE A 36 -23.54 5.08 12.21
N ALA A 37 -22.24 4.98 12.45
CA ALA A 37 -21.27 4.48 11.47
C ALA A 37 -21.55 3.02 11.10
N ASP A 38 -21.95 2.16 12.05
CA ASP A 38 -22.35 0.78 11.78
C ASP A 38 -23.56 0.71 10.82
N VAL A 39 -24.55 1.57 11.04
CA VAL A 39 -25.72 1.67 10.16
C VAL A 39 -25.31 2.16 8.77
N MET A 40 -24.43 3.16 8.70
CA MET A 40 -23.91 3.66 7.42
C MET A 40 -23.10 2.60 6.68
N PHE A 41 -22.31 1.80 7.40
CA PHE A 41 -21.56 0.68 6.84
C PHE A 41 -22.50 -0.38 6.26
N ASP A 42 -23.59 -0.70 6.95
CA ASP A 42 -24.61 -1.63 6.44
C ASP A 42 -25.30 -1.10 5.18
N ILE A 43 -25.60 0.21 5.13
CA ILE A 43 -26.14 0.87 3.92
C ILE A 43 -25.16 0.71 2.75
N VAL A 44 -23.88 1.05 2.94
CA VAL A 44 -22.87 0.96 1.87
C VAL A 44 -22.70 -0.49 1.40
N SER A 45 -22.54 -1.42 2.35
CA SER A 45 -22.24 -2.83 2.06
C SER A 45 -23.39 -3.58 1.36
N ARG A 46 -24.62 -3.08 1.46
CA ARG A 46 -25.80 -3.70 0.84
C ARG A 46 -26.33 -2.96 -0.38
N THR A 47 -25.92 -1.71 -0.57
CA THR A 47 -26.30 -0.95 -1.75
C THR A 47 -25.62 -1.56 -2.97
N PRO A 48 -26.37 -1.94 -4.02
CA PRO A 48 -25.78 -2.49 -5.22
C PRO A 48 -25.00 -1.43 -6.00
N LEU A 49 -24.11 -1.89 -6.89
CA LEU A 49 -23.46 -1.03 -7.87
C LEU A 49 -24.50 -0.34 -8.77
N LYS A 50 -24.18 0.87 -9.20
CA LYS A 50 -24.91 1.61 -10.22
C LYS A 50 -25.03 0.76 -11.48
N LYS A 51 -26.23 0.75 -12.08
CA LYS A 51 -26.52 -0.07 -13.28
C LYS A 51 -25.67 0.30 -14.49
N ASP A 52 -25.18 1.54 -14.51
CA ASP A 52 -24.35 2.14 -15.54
C ASP A 52 -22.89 2.33 -15.10
N TYR A 53 -22.45 1.62 -14.06
CA TYR A 53 -21.04 1.64 -13.65
C TYR A 53 -20.15 1.07 -14.76
N GLU A 54 -19.07 1.79 -15.08
CA GLU A 54 -18.23 1.53 -16.25
C GLU A 54 -17.35 0.28 -16.09
N PHE A 55 -17.01 -0.07 -14.86
CA PHE A 55 -16.02 -1.10 -14.55
C PHE A 55 -16.67 -2.42 -14.13
N ASP A 56 -16.05 -3.52 -14.54
CA ASP A 56 -16.40 -4.89 -14.14
C ASP A 56 -15.42 -5.34 -13.05
N GLU A 57 -15.87 -5.31 -11.79
CA GLU A 57 -15.04 -5.53 -10.59
C GLU A 57 -15.51 -6.76 -9.79
N PRO A 58 -15.38 -7.98 -10.34
CA PRO A 58 -15.80 -9.19 -9.63
C PRO A 58 -14.93 -9.50 -8.43
N SER A 59 -15.53 -10.07 -7.39
CA SER A 59 -14.80 -10.56 -6.20
C SER A 59 -14.54 -12.07 -6.23
N GLU A 60 -15.32 -12.83 -6.99
CA GLU A 60 -15.19 -14.28 -7.06
C GLU A 60 -14.10 -14.70 -8.05
N LEU A 61 -13.30 -15.71 -7.68
CA LEU A 61 -12.14 -16.14 -8.47
C LEU A 61 -12.51 -16.52 -9.91
N ASP A 62 -13.64 -17.20 -10.09
CA ASP A 62 -14.07 -17.64 -11.42
C ASP A 62 -14.57 -16.48 -12.29
N GLU A 63 -15.20 -15.48 -11.68
CA GLU A 63 -15.60 -14.24 -12.36
C GLU A 63 -14.36 -13.41 -12.74
N ILE A 64 -13.39 -13.24 -11.82
CA ILE A 64 -12.11 -12.57 -12.10
C ILE A 64 -11.39 -13.23 -13.28
N LYS A 65 -11.41 -14.57 -13.38
CA LYS A 65 -10.81 -15.30 -14.52
C LYS A 65 -11.52 -15.01 -15.84
N LEU A 66 -12.82 -14.72 -15.84
CA LEU A 66 -13.60 -14.38 -17.03
C LEU A 66 -13.29 -12.96 -17.50
N CYS A 67 -13.12 -12.02 -16.58
CA CYS A 67 -12.77 -10.62 -16.88
C CYS A 67 -11.31 -10.46 -17.32
N ARG A 68 -10.47 -11.43 -16.97
CA ARG A 68 -9.08 -11.45 -17.40
C ARG A 68 -9.00 -11.58 -18.92
N GLY A 69 -8.32 -10.62 -19.55
CA GLY A 69 -8.00 -10.64 -20.98
C GLY A 69 -7.08 -11.81 -21.39
N THR A 70 -6.42 -11.69 -22.54
CA THR A 70 -5.57 -12.77 -23.06
C THR A 70 -4.46 -13.12 -22.06
N VAL A 71 -4.49 -14.35 -21.54
CA VAL A 71 -3.41 -14.88 -20.73
C VAL A 71 -2.22 -15.13 -21.63
N HIS A 72 -1.14 -14.41 -21.41
CA HIS A 72 0.11 -14.74 -22.07
C HIS A 72 0.53 -16.17 -21.68
N GLU A 73 0.85 -16.98 -22.69
CA GLU A 73 1.39 -18.30 -22.46
C GLU A 73 2.60 -18.22 -21.52
N ARG A 74 2.69 -19.18 -20.60
CA ARG A 74 3.85 -19.29 -19.72
C ARG A 74 5.08 -19.48 -20.59
N ARG A 75 5.90 -18.43 -20.69
CA ARG A 75 7.20 -18.52 -21.35
C ARG A 75 8.04 -19.57 -20.62
N SER A 76 8.69 -20.42 -21.40
CA SER A 76 9.69 -21.34 -20.84
C SER A 76 10.79 -20.51 -20.17
N VAL A 77 11.15 -20.93 -18.96
CA VAL A 77 12.21 -20.26 -18.19
C VAL A 77 13.53 -20.93 -18.55
N ASP A 78 14.48 -20.14 -19.04
CA ASP A 78 15.85 -20.58 -19.19
C ASP A 78 16.46 -20.82 -17.80
N LYS A 79 16.57 -22.10 -17.43
CA LYS A 79 17.09 -22.53 -16.13
C LYS A 79 18.52 -22.06 -15.89
N SER A 80 19.32 -21.88 -16.95
CA SER A 80 20.71 -21.41 -16.81
C SER A 80 20.78 -19.97 -16.29
N ARG A 81 19.75 -19.17 -16.56
CA ARG A 81 19.65 -17.75 -16.15
C ARG A 81 18.77 -17.53 -14.93
N LEU A 82 18.15 -18.59 -14.40
CA LEU A 82 17.16 -18.48 -13.33
C LEU A 82 17.74 -17.84 -12.07
N ARG A 83 18.96 -18.26 -11.68
CA ARG A 83 19.64 -17.69 -10.51
C ARG A 83 19.84 -16.18 -10.65
N ASP A 84 20.36 -15.74 -11.79
CA ASP A 84 20.62 -14.33 -12.06
C ASP A 84 19.32 -13.53 -12.14
N LYS A 85 18.25 -14.12 -12.68
CA LYS A 85 16.92 -13.50 -12.74
C LYS A 85 16.32 -13.32 -11.34
N ILE A 86 16.45 -14.32 -10.46
CA ILE A 86 15.99 -14.24 -9.07
C ILE A 86 16.81 -13.20 -8.30
N ALA A 87 18.14 -13.22 -8.44
CA ALA A 87 19.01 -12.22 -7.82
C ALA A 87 18.67 -10.80 -8.30
N GLY A 88 18.49 -10.63 -9.62
CA GLY A 88 18.07 -9.36 -10.21
C GLY A 88 16.69 -8.90 -9.74
N ALA A 89 15.74 -9.81 -9.50
CA ALA A 89 14.44 -9.49 -8.92
C ALA A 89 14.58 -8.98 -7.47
N TRP A 90 15.43 -9.62 -6.66
CA TRP A 90 15.74 -9.17 -5.30
C TRP A 90 16.41 -7.80 -5.28
N TYR A 91 17.44 -7.59 -6.11
CA TYR A 91 18.11 -6.29 -6.20
C TYR A 91 17.16 -5.22 -6.72
N GLY A 92 16.34 -5.53 -7.73
CA GLY A 92 15.34 -4.62 -8.27
C GLY A 92 14.32 -4.19 -7.21
N ARG A 93 13.84 -5.12 -6.38
CA ARG A 93 12.95 -4.81 -5.25
C ARG A 93 13.64 -3.89 -4.25
N ILE A 94 14.80 -4.26 -3.74
CA ILE A 94 15.55 -3.44 -2.75
C ILE A 94 15.83 -2.04 -3.30
N CYS A 95 16.28 -1.94 -4.55
CA CYS A 95 16.52 -0.66 -5.20
C CYS A 95 15.23 0.16 -5.35
N GLY A 96 14.13 -0.47 -5.79
CA GLY A 96 12.83 0.17 -5.97
C GLY A 96 12.25 0.69 -4.65
N CYS A 97 12.21 -0.13 -3.61
CA CYS A 97 11.74 0.26 -2.28
C CYS A 97 12.56 1.43 -1.75
N PHE A 98 13.90 1.35 -1.85
CA PHE A 98 14.76 2.43 -1.37
C PHE A 98 14.63 3.71 -2.22
N LEU A 99 14.32 3.60 -3.52
CA LEU A 99 14.06 4.75 -4.39
C LEU A 99 12.77 5.46 -3.98
N GLY A 100 11.74 4.70 -3.60
CA GLY A 100 10.44 5.22 -3.16
C GLY A 100 10.47 5.80 -1.74
N LYS A 101 11.31 5.26 -0.84
CA LYS A 101 11.32 5.62 0.59
C LYS A 101 11.37 7.12 0.89
N PRO A 102 12.23 7.93 0.23
CA PRO A 102 12.29 9.36 0.53
C PRO A 102 11.03 10.13 0.15
N VAL A 103 10.20 9.58 -0.74
CA VAL A 103 9.04 10.25 -1.33
C VAL A 103 7.72 9.53 -1.03
N GLU A 104 7.73 8.58 -0.10
CA GLU A 104 6.54 7.92 0.40
C GLU A 104 5.55 8.96 0.97
N GLY A 105 4.31 8.97 0.47
CA GLY A 105 3.30 9.96 0.85
C GLY A 105 3.48 11.36 0.26
N VAL A 106 4.46 11.59 -0.61
CA VAL A 106 4.66 12.89 -1.28
C VAL A 106 3.69 13.05 -2.44
N ARG A 107 3.08 14.24 -2.53
CA ARG A 107 2.15 14.59 -3.59
C ARG A 107 2.88 15.03 -4.87
N ASN A 108 2.20 14.90 -6.01
CA ASN A 108 2.77 15.19 -7.33
C ASN A 108 3.35 16.61 -7.49
N PRO A 109 2.69 17.69 -7.04
CA PRO A 109 3.25 19.04 -7.18
C PRO A 109 4.58 19.22 -6.43
N GLU A 110 4.66 18.77 -5.17
CA GLU A 110 5.83 18.84 -4.31
C GLU A 110 6.98 18.00 -4.87
N LEU A 111 6.69 16.78 -5.33
CA LEU A 111 7.66 15.93 -6.01
C LEU A 111 8.19 16.62 -7.28
N GLY A 112 7.32 17.26 -8.06
CA GLY A 112 7.70 17.98 -9.27
C GLY A 112 8.64 19.17 -9.00
N ILE A 113 8.41 19.93 -7.93
CA ILE A 113 9.31 21.01 -7.49
C ILE A 113 10.67 20.42 -7.09
N LEU A 114 10.65 19.42 -6.21
CA LEU A 114 11.87 18.76 -5.71
C LEU A 114 12.73 18.22 -6.85
N LEU A 115 12.13 17.50 -7.81
CA LEU A 115 12.87 16.90 -8.91
C LEU A 115 13.44 17.93 -9.89
N ARG A 116 12.72 19.02 -10.17
CA ARG A 116 13.24 20.06 -11.09
C ARG A 116 14.41 20.81 -10.48
N GLU A 117 14.32 21.18 -9.21
CA GLU A 117 15.38 21.97 -8.56
C GLU A 117 16.64 21.17 -8.28
N THR A 118 16.50 19.85 -8.08
CA THR A 118 17.65 18.95 -7.97
C THR A 118 18.17 18.46 -9.33
N GLY A 119 17.60 18.94 -10.45
CA GLY A 119 18.01 18.52 -11.79
C GLY A 119 17.78 17.02 -12.05
N ASN A 120 16.76 16.43 -11.44
CA ASN A 120 16.38 15.02 -11.51
C ASN A 120 14.97 14.86 -12.10
N TYR A 121 14.51 15.78 -12.96
CA TYR A 121 13.22 15.67 -13.64
C TYR A 121 13.44 15.38 -15.14
N PRO A 122 12.85 14.31 -15.73
CA PRO A 122 12.17 13.21 -15.04
C PRO A 122 13.14 12.41 -14.16
N MET A 123 12.62 11.72 -13.15
CA MET A 123 13.44 10.97 -12.19
C MET A 123 14.27 9.90 -12.92
N HIS A 124 15.60 10.02 -12.84
CA HIS A 124 16.54 9.12 -13.51
C HIS A 124 17.64 8.61 -12.55
N ARG A 125 17.63 9.06 -11.30
CA ARG A 125 18.54 8.64 -10.22
C ARG A 125 17.85 8.80 -8.87
N TYR A 126 18.47 8.25 -7.83
CA TYR A 126 18.07 8.51 -6.45
C TYR A 126 18.12 10.01 -6.11
N ILE A 127 17.11 10.46 -5.37
CA ILE A 127 17.14 11.75 -4.68
C ILE A 127 18.21 11.67 -3.59
N LYS A 128 19.00 12.73 -3.46
CA LYS A 128 20.09 12.80 -2.49
C LYS A 128 19.75 13.78 -1.39
N ARG A 129 20.00 13.42 -0.13
CA ARG A 129 19.80 14.34 1.01
C ARG A 129 20.67 15.58 0.88
N SER A 130 21.89 15.42 0.36
CA SER A 130 22.86 16.50 0.14
C SER A 130 22.40 17.57 -0.86
N GLU A 131 21.40 17.27 -1.70
CA GLU A 131 20.83 18.21 -2.68
C GLU A 131 19.60 18.96 -2.13
N LEU A 132 19.14 18.63 -0.92
CA LEU A 132 17.94 19.21 -0.31
C LEU A 132 18.32 20.32 0.68
N SER A 133 18.25 21.57 0.20
CA SER A 133 18.43 22.76 1.03
C SER A 133 17.23 22.99 1.96
N ASP A 134 17.45 23.70 3.06
CA ASP A 134 16.37 24.06 3.99
C ASP A 134 15.30 24.94 3.32
N GLU A 135 15.67 25.77 2.34
CA GLU A 135 14.73 26.57 1.54
C GLU A 135 13.84 25.69 0.66
N LEU A 136 14.41 24.67 0.01
CA LEU A 136 13.62 23.70 -0.77
C LEU A 136 12.69 22.92 0.15
N LEU A 137 13.21 22.37 1.25
CA LEU A 137 12.43 21.65 2.25
C LEU A 137 11.31 22.52 2.85
N GLY A 138 11.52 23.83 3.03
CA GLY A 138 10.49 24.76 3.47
C GLY A 138 9.30 24.87 2.51
N ARG A 139 9.49 24.58 1.21
CA ARG A 139 8.44 24.64 0.18
C ARG A 139 7.78 23.30 -0.10
N VAL A 140 8.53 22.21 -0.05
CA VAL A 140 8.01 20.86 -0.39
C VAL A 140 7.70 19.98 0.82
N GLY A 141 8.13 20.40 2.01
CA GLY A 141 7.89 19.69 3.26
C GLY A 141 9.16 19.43 4.06
N SER A 142 9.24 20.01 5.26
CA SER A 142 10.42 19.87 6.13
C SER A 142 10.64 18.45 6.64
N TRP A 143 9.59 17.62 6.68
CA TRP A 143 9.69 16.21 7.07
C TRP A 143 10.53 15.39 6.11
N LEU A 144 10.62 15.79 4.83
CA LEU A 144 11.44 15.09 3.84
C LEU A 144 12.89 15.06 4.26
N GLY A 145 13.41 16.14 4.85
CA GLY A 145 14.79 16.21 5.34
C GLY A 145 15.15 15.18 6.43
N LYS A 146 14.16 14.47 7.00
CA LYS A 146 14.32 13.43 8.03
C LYS A 146 14.22 12.00 7.48
N ASN A 147 13.94 11.82 6.19
CA ASN A 147 13.86 10.52 5.56
C ASN A 147 15.24 9.89 5.33
N MET A 148 15.26 8.61 4.93
CA MET A 148 16.48 7.88 4.55
C MET A 148 16.79 8.10 3.06
N TYR A 149 18.05 8.39 2.71
CA TYR A 149 18.48 8.67 1.34
C TYR A 149 19.75 7.89 0.97
N ALA A 150 19.89 7.52 -0.30
CA ALA A 150 20.97 6.67 -0.78
C ALA A 150 22.37 7.24 -0.62
N ASP A 151 22.52 8.57 -0.57
CA ASP A 151 23.82 9.23 -0.41
C ASP A 151 24.31 9.31 1.04
N ILE A 152 23.44 9.03 2.01
CA ILE A 152 23.77 9.09 3.44
C ILE A 152 23.54 7.76 4.18
N SER A 153 22.99 6.75 3.51
CA SER A 153 22.78 5.41 4.06
C SER A 153 23.86 4.45 3.57
N GLU A 154 24.41 3.64 4.48
CA GLU A 154 25.37 2.58 4.12
C GLU A 154 24.71 1.41 3.35
N CYS A 155 23.43 1.15 3.61
CA CYS A 155 22.63 0.13 2.96
C CYS A 155 21.16 0.58 2.84
N ALA A 156 20.37 -0.16 2.06
CA ALA A 156 18.94 0.05 2.02
C ALA A 156 18.34 -0.23 3.41
N PRO A 157 17.47 0.66 3.94
CA PRO A 157 16.80 0.40 5.21
C PRO A 157 15.84 -0.78 5.09
N ALA A 158 15.50 -1.39 6.23
CA ALA A 158 14.42 -2.36 6.29
C ALA A 158 13.10 -1.70 5.86
N ASP A 159 12.31 -2.45 5.10
CA ASP A 159 11.08 -1.98 4.49
C ASP A 159 10.09 -3.14 4.38
N ASP A 160 8.79 -2.86 4.52
CA ASP A 160 7.75 -3.89 4.55
C ASP A 160 7.71 -4.71 3.25
N ASP A 161 7.95 -4.09 2.09
CA ASP A 161 8.07 -4.80 0.81
C ASP A 161 9.16 -5.90 0.86
N THR A 162 10.29 -5.62 1.51
CA THR A 162 11.39 -6.58 1.67
C THR A 162 11.12 -7.59 2.77
N ASN A 163 10.53 -7.14 3.90
CA ASN A 163 10.22 -7.99 5.04
C ASN A 163 9.19 -9.06 4.67
N TYR A 164 8.09 -8.68 4.00
CA TYR A 164 7.10 -9.65 3.52
C TYR A 164 7.69 -10.61 2.50
N THR A 165 8.62 -10.15 1.65
CA THR A 165 9.28 -11.06 0.71
C THR A 165 10.05 -12.16 1.44
N VAL A 166 10.83 -11.80 2.46
CA VAL A 166 11.56 -12.79 3.28
C VAL A 166 10.58 -13.68 4.03
N LEU A 167 9.52 -13.11 4.59
CA LEU A 167 8.48 -13.85 5.31
C LEU A 167 7.80 -14.92 4.42
N TYR A 168 7.48 -14.58 3.17
CA TYR A 168 6.90 -15.53 2.22
C TYR A 168 7.91 -16.59 1.74
N GLN A 169 9.19 -16.26 1.70
CA GLN A 169 10.23 -17.27 1.48
C GLN A 169 10.25 -18.27 2.65
N GLU A 170 10.27 -17.79 3.90
CA GLU A 170 10.21 -18.67 5.08
C GLU A 170 8.93 -19.50 5.12
N LEU A 171 7.79 -18.94 4.71
CA LEU A 171 6.51 -19.66 4.61
C LEU A 171 6.62 -20.86 3.67
N ILE A 172 7.18 -20.66 2.48
CA ILE A 172 7.34 -21.73 1.49
C ILE A 172 8.38 -22.75 1.96
N GLU A 173 9.46 -22.32 2.61
CA GLU A 173 10.46 -23.23 3.18
C GLU A 173 9.87 -24.09 4.31
N LYS A 174 8.98 -23.54 5.15
CA LYS A 174 8.36 -24.23 6.29
C LYS A 174 7.18 -25.13 5.88
N TYR A 175 6.32 -24.67 4.99
CA TYR A 175 5.04 -25.33 4.68
C TYR A 175 4.92 -25.82 3.23
N GLY A 176 5.89 -25.53 2.36
CA GLY A 176 5.82 -25.88 0.94
C GLY A 176 4.94 -24.93 0.13
N ARG A 177 4.69 -25.27 -1.14
CA ARG A 177 3.91 -24.43 -2.07
C ARG A 177 2.39 -24.54 -1.89
N ASP A 178 1.93 -25.57 -1.18
CA ASP A 178 0.53 -25.86 -0.91
C ASP A 178 0.11 -25.34 0.48
N PHE A 179 0.75 -24.27 0.96
CA PHE A 179 0.44 -23.64 2.24
C PHE A 179 -1.02 -23.13 2.25
N THR A 180 -1.59 -23.07 3.44
CA THR A 180 -2.97 -22.58 3.66
C THR A 180 -2.97 -21.15 4.22
N SER A 181 -4.12 -20.47 4.18
CA SER A 181 -4.30 -19.18 4.86
C SER A 181 -3.99 -19.26 6.35
N LYS A 182 -4.27 -20.40 7.00
CA LYS A 182 -3.87 -20.64 8.38
C LYS A 182 -2.34 -20.60 8.56
N ASN A 183 -1.57 -21.17 7.64
CA ASN A 183 -0.11 -21.15 7.73
C ASN A 183 0.46 -19.73 7.56
N VAL A 184 -0.20 -18.90 6.76
CA VAL A 184 0.13 -17.46 6.64
C VAL A 184 -0.11 -16.77 7.99
N ALA A 185 -1.29 -16.96 8.60
CA ALA A 185 -1.58 -16.39 9.90
C ALA A 185 -0.58 -16.84 10.97
N ASP A 186 -0.26 -18.14 11.01
CA ASP A 186 0.69 -18.70 11.97
C ASP A 186 2.09 -18.08 11.81
N ILE A 187 2.59 -17.93 10.58
CA ILE A 187 3.93 -17.34 10.37
C ILE A 187 3.96 -15.84 10.66
N TRP A 188 2.87 -15.12 10.40
CA TRP A 188 2.75 -13.71 10.77
C TRP A 188 2.85 -13.56 12.29
N LEU A 189 2.06 -14.33 13.04
CA LEU A 189 2.10 -14.32 14.51
C LEU A 189 3.48 -14.74 15.07
N ASP A 190 4.13 -15.72 14.45
CA ASP A 190 5.45 -16.21 14.88
C ASP A 190 6.57 -15.19 14.61
N ARG A 191 6.54 -14.48 13.48
CA ARG A 191 7.69 -13.74 12.94
C ARG A 191 7.51 -12.23 12.94
N GLN A 192 6.30 -11.72 13.15
CA GLN A 192 6.01 -10.29 13.16
C GLN A 192 5.76 -9.81 14.60
N PRO A 193 6.80 -9.49 15.38
CA PRO A 193 6.59 -8.76 16.62
C PRO A 193 5.97 -7.39 16.33
N LYS A 194 5.14 -6.87 17.24
CA LYS A 194 4.35 -5.61 17.07
C LYS A 194 5.15 -4.36 16.66
N ASN A 195 6.48 -4.41 16.75
CA ASN A 195 7.40 -3.34 16.37
C ASN A 195 8.03 -3.49 14.98
N ALA A 196 7.73 -4.54 14.22
CA ALA A 196 8.38 -4.86 12.94
C ALA A 196 7.94 -3.99 11.74
N TYR A 197 6.83 -3.24 11.84
CA TYR A 197 6.28 -2.45 10.73
C TYR A 197 5.95 -1.00 11.07
N CYS A 198 6.00 -0.16 10.03
CA CYS A 198 5.44 1.19 10.03
C CYS A 198 3.93 1.13 9.69
N THR A 199 3.12 1.29 10.72
CA THR A 199 1.81 1.98 10.73
C THR A 199 0.51 1.30 10.27
N ALA A 200 0.46 0.24 9.45
CA ALA A 200 -0.86 -0.40 9.16
C ALA A 200 -1.27 -1.50 10.17
N GLU A 201 -0.32 -2.33 10.61
CA GLU A 201 -0.62 -3.50 11.43
C GLU A 201 -0.70 -3.22 12.94
N ARG A 202 -0.27 -2.03 13.38
CA ARG A 202 -0.32 -1.66 14.81
C ARG A 202 -1.73 -1.42 15.34
N THR A 203 -2.68 -1.09 14.47
CA THR A 203 -4.03 -0.68 14.84
C THR A 203 -5.04 -1.82 14.94
N GLY A 204 -4.66 -3.07 14.62
CA GLY A 204 -5.59 -4.22 14.61
C GLY A 204 -5.80 -4.95 15.94
N GLU A 205 -4.96 -4.72 16.96
CA GLU A 205 -5.03 -5.45 18.25
C GLU A 205 -4.91 -4.52 19.47
N GLY A 206 -5.54 -3.36 19.40
CA GLY A 206 -5.69 -2.46 20.54
C GLY A 206 -7.06 -2.59 21.18
N ASP A 207 -7.45 -3.80 21.63
CA ASP A 207 -8.45 -4.05 22.70
C ASP A 207 -8.78 -5.55 22.84
N ILE A 208 -7.78 -6.33 23.26
CA ILE A 208 -8.05 -7.59 23.96
C ILE A 208 -7.14 -7.62 25.17
N GLY A 209 -7.71 -7.21 26.30
CA GLY A 209 -7.05 -7.20 27.59
C GLY A 209 -6.63 -8.60 28.02
N LEU A 210 -5.35 -8.71 28.37
CA LEU A 210 -4.88 -9.44 29.53
C LEU A 210 -4.02 -8.49 30.37
#